data_AF-A0A3B9NVD7-F1
#
_entry.id   AF-A0A3B9NVD7-F1
#
_cell.length_a   1.000
_cell.length_b   1.000
_cell.length_c   1.000
_cell.angle_alpha   90.00
_cell.angle_beta   90.00
_cell.angle_gamma   90.00
#
_symmetry.space_group_name_H-M   'P 1'
#
loop_
_entity.id
_entity.type
_entity.pdbx_description
1 polymer ?
#
loop_
_entity_poly.entity_id
_entity_poly.type
_entity_poly.pdbx_seq_one_letter_code
_entity_poly.pdbx_strand_id
1 'polypeptide(L)'
;MSSHSALLEEISSMLIDCDLFNHLPPAELRAAAHYFGISKIAMDEVVFSEGDVGTFMCIVHSGSISVIKANQNEEQVEMVTLGHGRAVGEMAVLDGERRSATCRATEDSILLTLSKEALDKMLEEHPRIGARVIRAIAVSLSRRLRMAVGQLVDHIV
;
A
#
# COMPACT_ATOMS: atom_id res chain seq x y z
N MET A 1 -26.94 -6.96 -13.62
CA MET A 1 -25.54 -6.46 -13.67
C MET A 1 -24.65 -7.61 -13.21
N SER A 2 -23.58 -7.93 -13.93
CA SER A 2 -22.70 -9.05 -13.58
C SER A 2 -21.89 -8.73 -12.32
N SER A 3 -21.60 -9.73 -11.49
CA SER A 3 -20.85 -9.57 -10.22
C SER A 3 -19.48 -8.88 -10.42
N HIS A 4 -18.86 -9.03 -11.59
CA HIS A 4 -17.59 -8.39 -11.94
C HIS A 4 -17.70 -6.87 -12.12
N SER A 5 -18.79 -6.37 -12.71
CA SER A 5 -19.01 -4.93 -12.91
C SER A 5 -19.15 -4.18 -11.58
N ALA A 6 -19.83 -4.79 -10.61
CA ALA A 6 -20.04 -4.20 -9.30
C ALA A 6 -18.71 -4.07 -8.51
N LEU A 7 -17.85 -5.10 -8.59
CA LEU A 7 -16.54 -5.07 -7.94
C LEU A 7 -15.63 -3.97 -8.51
N LEU A 8 -15.62 -3.79 -9.84
CA LEU A 8 -14.83 -2.73 -10.48
C LEU A 8 -15.31 -1.34 -10.09
N GLU A 9 -16.63 -1.14 -9.98
CA GLU A 9 -17.21 0.11 -9.49
C GLU A 9 -16.81 0.38 -8.03
N GLU A 10 -16.85 -0.63 -7.18
CA GLU A 10 -16.41 -0.56 -5.77
C GLU A 10 -14.92 -0.16 -5.68
N ILE A 11 -14.04 -0.88 -6.37
CA ILE A 11 -12.59 -0.58 -6.40
C ILE A 11 -12.34 0.83 -6.94
N SER A 12 -13.01 1.21 -8.03
CA SER A 12 -12.86 2.55 -8.59
C SER A 12 -13.30 3.62 -7.60
N SER A 13 -14.37 3.39 -6.84
CA SER A 13 -14.83 4.32 -5.81
C SER A 13 -13.80 4.44 -4.68
N MET A 14 -13.24 3.32 -4.22
CA MET A 14 -12.19 3.31 -3.18
C MET A 14 -10.91 4.01 -3.65
N LEU A 15 -10.53 3.86 -4.93
CA LEU A 15 -9.38 4.55 -5.52
C LEU A 15 -9.60 6.07 -5.64
N ILE A 16 -10.84 6.50 -5.92
CA ILE A 16 -11.22 7.92 -5.98
C ILE A 16 -11.19 8.55 -4.59
N ASP A 17 -11.59 7.81 -3.56
CA ASP A 17 -11.57 8.25 -2.16
C ASP A 17 -10.15 8.27 -1.56
N CYS A 18 -9.20 7.59 -2.21
CA CYS A 18 -7.84 7.46 -1.70
C CYS A 18 -6.96 8.67 -2.03
N ASP A 19 -6.52 9.37 -0.98
CA ASP A 19 -5.63 10.55 -1.07
C ASP A 19 -4.35 10.34 -1.90
N LEU A 20 -3.85 9.11 -1.94
CA LEU A 20 -2.69 8.75 -2.76
C LEU A 20 -2.90 9.08 -4.24
N PHE A 21 -4.13 8.99 -4.75
CA PHE A 21 -4.45 9.10 -6.17
C PHE A 21 -5.36 10.29 -6.53
N ASN A 22 -5.60 11.24 -5.62
CA ASN A 22 -6.44 12.43 -5.87
C ASN A 22 -6.03 13.30 -7.09
N HIS A 23 -4.83 13.10 -7.62
CA HIS A 23 -4.33 13.81 -8.80
C HIS A 23 -4.60 13.09 -10.14
N LEU A 24 -5.19 11.89 -10.11
CA LEU A 24 -5.54 11.11 -11.30
C LEU A 24 -6.98 11.41 -11.73
N PRO A 25 -7.25 11.61 -13.03
CA PRO A 25 -8.60 11.75 -13.55
C PRO A 25 -9.45 10.51 -13.24
N PRO A 26 -10.77 10.67 -12.96
CA PRO A 26 -11.64 9.52 -12.66
C PRO A 26 -11.67 8.44 -13.76
N ALA A 27 -11.49 8.83 -15.02
CA ALA A 27 -11.40 7.86 -16.12
C ALA A 27 -10.16 6.96 -16.03
N GLU A 28 -9.03 7.51 -15.55
CA GLU A 28 -7.81 6.74 -15.33
C GLU A 28 -7.92 5.87 -14.07
N LEU A 29 -8.61 6.33 -13.02
CA LEU A 29 -8.87 5.51 -11.83
C LEU A 29 -9.77 4.31 -12.14
N ARG A 30 -10.78 4.50 -13.00
CA ARG A 30 -11.58 3.37 -13.52
C ARG A 30 -10.76 2.37 -14.32
N ALA A 31 -9.82 2.84 -15.14
CA ALA A 31 -8.91 1.95 -15.84
C ALA A 31 -7.96 1.24 -14.87
N ALA A 32 -7.39 1.96 -13.90
CA ALA A 32 -6.53 1.41 -12.86
C ALA A 32 -7.25 0.34 -12.02
N ALA A 33 -8.55 0.48 -11.75
CA ALA A 33 -9.33 -0.46 -10.94
C ALA A 33 -9.24 -1.92 -11.41
N HIS A 34 -9.00 -2.18 -12.71
CA HIS A 34 -8.84 -3.53 -13.25
C HIS A 34 -7.58 -4.27 -12.75
N TYR A 35 -6.62 -3.54 -12.19
CA TYR A 35 -5.35 -4.08 -11.68
C TYR A 35 -5.36 -4.26 -10.16
N PHE A 36 -6.37 -3.74 -9.47
CA PHE A 36 -6.48 -3.83 -8.02
C PHE A 36 -7.44 -4.95 -7.60
N GLY A 37 -7.22 -5.47 -6.40
CA GLY A 37 -8.16 -6.31 -5.67
C GLY A 37 -8.62 -5.63 -4.38
N ILE A 38 -9.59 -6.25 -3.71
CA ILE A 38 -10.02 -5.89 -2.35
C ILE A 38 -9.68 -7.06 -1.43
N SER A 39 -9.06 -6.76 -0.31
CA SER A 39 -8.87 -7.72 0.79
C SER A 39 -9.49 -7.18 2.06
N LYS A 40 -10.23 -8.04 2.76
CA LYS A 40 -10.75 -7.76 4.11
C LYS A 40 -9.89 -8.51 5.10
N ILE A 41 -9.33 -7.78 6.05
CA ILE A 41 -8.37 -8.29 7.03
C ILE A 41 -8.97 -8.04 8.42
N ALA A 42 -9.04 -9.08 9.25
CA ALA A 42 -9.56 -8.96 10.60
C ALA A 42 -8.54 -8.30 11.54
N MET A 43 -9.00 -7.73 12.65
CA MET A 43 -8.11 -7.29 13.73
C MET A 43 -7.10 -8.39 14.11
N ASP A 44 -5.85 -7.98 14.36
CA ASP A 44 -4.69 -8.83 14.68
C ASP A 44 -4.21 -9.77 13.57
N GLU A 45 -4.86 -9.79 12.40
CA GLU A 45 -4.40 -10.58 11.27
C GLU A 45 -3.13 -9.96 10.63
N VAL A 46 -2.15 -10.81 10.33
CA VAL A 46 -0.89 -10.42 9.70
C VAL A 46 -1.06 -10.40 8.18
N VAL A 47 -0.83 -9.23 7.58
CA VAL A 47 -0.89 -9.05 6.12
C VAL A 47 0.34 -9.66 5.44
N PHE A 48 1.52 -9.46 6.03
CA PHE A 48 2.78 -10.13 5.67
C PHE A 48 3.82 -9.96 6.79
N SER A 49 4.80 -10.86 6.84
CA SER A 49 5.85 -10.86 7.86
C SER A 49 7.16 -10.28 7.32
N GLU A 50 7.97 -9.70 8.20
CA GLU A 50 9.34 -9.27 7.87
C GLU A 50 10.15 -10.44 7.27
N GLY A 51 10.90 -10.18 6.20
CA GLY A 51 11.70 -11.20 5.51
C GLY A 51 10.93 -12.05 4.50
N ASP A 52 9.60 -12.00 4.44
CA ASP A 52 8.83 -12.71 3.42
C ASP A 52 9.15 -12.20 2.00
N VAL A 53 8.91 -13.04 1.00
CA VAL A 53 8.92 -12.58 -0.40
C VAL A 53 7.71 -11.68 -0.62
N GLY A 54 7.93 -10.45 -1.09
CA GLY A 54 6.84 -9.51 -1.34
C GLY A 54 6.29 -9.60 -2.77
N THR A 55 5.04 -10.04 -2.91
CA THR A 55 4.39 -10.20 -4.23
C THR A 55 3.27 -9.19 -4.50
N PHE A 56 2.86 -8.43 -3.48
CA PHE A 56 1.82 -7.40 -3.59
C PHE A 56 2.03 -6.27 -2.59
N MET A 57 1.41 -5.13 -2.86
CA MET A 57 1.31 -4.01 -1.93
C MET A 57 -0.16 -3.75 -1.59
N CYS A 58 -0.39 -3.03 -0.50
CA CYS A 58 -1.70 -2.65 -0.04
C CYS A 58 -1.83 -1.14 0.10
N ILE A 59 -3.06 -0.65 -0.03
CA ILE A 59 -3.47 0.69 0.36
C ILE A 59 -4.63 0.55 1.33
N VAL A 60 -4.52 1.19 2.49
CA VAL A 60 -5.57 1.14 3.51
C VAL A 60 -6.74 2.00 3.03
N HIS A 61 -7.89 1.37 2.74
CA HIS A 61 -9.12 2.08 2.44
C HIS A 61 -9.91 2.38 3.73
N SER A 62 -10.00 1.42 4.65
CA SER A 62 -10.56 1.64 5.99
C SER A 62 -9.81 0.81 7.03
N GLY A 63 -9.87 1.23 8.29
CA GLY A 63 -9.13 0.64 9.40
C GLY A 63 -7.69 1.15 9.49
N SER A 64 -6.81 0.37 10.11
CA SER A 64 -5.38 0.68 10.20
C SER A 64 -4.47 -0.53 10.33
N ILE A 65 -3.24 -0.36 9.83
CA ILE A 65 -2.19 -1.37 9.78
C ILE A 65 -0.98 -0.87 10.56
N SER A 66 -0.56 -1.63 11.58
CA SER A 66 0.69 -1.43 12.31
C SER A 66 1.87 -2.02 11.52
N VAL A 67 2.95 -1.25 11.41
CA VAL A 67 4.22 -1.65 10.81
C VAL A 67 5.20 -1.93 11.94
N ILE A 68 5.66 -3.19 12.01
CA ILE A 68 6.42 -3.73 13.14
C ILE A 68 7.76 -4.26 12.62
N LYS A 69 8.85 -3.89 13.28
CA LYS A 69 10.20 -4.33 12.91
C LYS A 69 10.94 -4.90 14.11
N ALA A 70 11.72 -5.95 13.88
CA ALA A 70 12.65 -6.44 14.91
C ALA A 70 13.82 -5.45 15.11
N ASN A 71 14.12 -5.11 16.37
CA ASN A 71 15.34 -4.37 16.71
C ASN A 71 16.56 -5.32 16.75
N GLN A 72 17.73 -4.80 17.15
CA GLN A 72 18.97 -5.59 17.22
C GLN A 72 18.92 -6.74 18.25
N ASN A 73 18.00 -6.68 19.22
CA ASN A 73 17.77 -7.71 20.23
C ASN A 73 16.60 -8.64 19.87
N GLU A 74 16.14 -8.61 18.61
CA GLU A 74 14.98 -9.36 18.11
C GLU A 74 13.62 -8.97 18.73
N GLU A 75 13.56 -7.86 19.47
CA GLU A 75 12.31 -7.37 20.03
C GLU A 75 11.47 -6.69 18.95
N GLN A 76 10.17 -7.02 18.91
CA GLN A 76 9.22 -6.46 17.96
C GLN A 76 8.85 -5.03 18.38
N VAL A 77 9.24 -4.04 17.58
CA VAL A 77 8.96 -2.62 17.81
C VAL A 77 7.94 -2.12 16.79
N GLU A 78 6.84 -1.54 17.26
CA GLU A 78 5.91 -0.82 16.38
C GLU A 78 6.56 0.50 15.92
N MET A 79 6.76 0.63 14.61
CA MET A 79 7.41 1.79 14.00
C MET A 79 6.40 2.88 13.68
N VAL A 80 5.24 2.49 13.16
CA VAL A 80 4.16 3.40 12.75
C VAL A 80 2.87 2.63 12.54
N THR A 81 1.74 3.28 12.83
CA THR A 81 0.40 2.80 12.42
C THR A 81 -0.10 3.63 11.24
N LEU A 82 -0.52 2.94 10.17
CA LEU A 82 -0.94 3.50 8.89
C LEU A 82 -2.46 3.36 8.74
N GLY A 83 -3.17 4.48 8.64
CA GLY A 83 -4.61 4.53 8.38
C GLY A 83 -4.96 4.80 6.91
N HIS A 84 -6.19 5.26 6.69
CA HIS A 84 -6.76 5.57 5.37
C HIS A 84 -5.79 6.30 4.41
N GLY A 85 -5.77 5.86 3.15
CA GLY A 85 -4.99 6.43 2.04
C GLY A 85 -3.49 6.13 2.08
N ARG A 86 -3.00 5.39 3.09
CA ARG A 86 -1.58 5.05 3.23
C ARG A 86 -1.27 3.72 2.53
N ALA A 87 -0.15 3.70 1.81
CA ALA A 87 0.38 2.51 1.17
C ALA A 87 1.35 1.76 2.11
N VAL A 88 1.35 0.43 2.01
CA VAL A 88 2.25 -0.46 2.73
C VAL A 88 2.66 -1.66 1.85
N GLY A 89 3.88 -2.17 2.05
CA GLY A 89 4.41 -3.30 1.28
C GLY A 89 4.86 -2.93 -0.14
N GLU A 90 4.82 -1.64 -0.50
CA GLU A 90 5.20 -1.12 -1.80
C GLU A 90 6.69 -1.29 -2.12
N MET A 91 7.56 -1.29 -1.10
CA MET A 91 9.02 -1.37 -1.31
C MET A 91 9.38 -2.66 -2.06
N ALA A 92 9.00 -3.81 -1.49
CA ALA A 92 9.25 -5.13 -2.07
C ALA A 92 8.67 -5.32 -3.48
N VAL A 93 7.54 -4.67 -3.79
CA VAL A 93 6.96 -4.70 -5.14
C VAL A 93 7.80 -3.89 -6.13
N LEU A 94 8.36 -2.76 -5.69
CA LEU A 94 9.12 -1.84 -6.53
C LEU A 94 10.58 -2.27 -6.75
N ASP A 95 11.27 -2.75 -5.70
CA ASP A 95 12.69 -3.10 -5.75
C ASP A 95 12.94 -4.61 -5.86
N GLY A 96 11.94 -5.45 -5.55
CA GLY A 96 12.06 -6.90 -5.56
C GLY A 96 12.74 -7.50 -4.33
N GLU A 97 13.04 -6.69 -3.31
CA GLU A 97 13.62 -7.16 -2.05
C GLU A 97 12.57 -7.82 -1.16
N ARG A 98 13.03 -8.44 -0.06
CA ARG A 98 12.15 -9.03 0.96
C ARG A 98 11.36 -7.95 1.72
N ARG A 99 10.27 -8.34 2.38
CA ARG A 99 9.49 -7.45 3.24
C ARG A 99 10.40 -6.80 4.30
N SER A 100 10.36 -5.48 4.36
CA SER A 100 11.19 -4.68 5.27
C SER A 100 10.71 -4.68 6.72
N ALA A 101 9.44 -5.09 6.96
CA ALA A 101 8.77 -5.11 8.24
C ALA A 101 7.54 -6.03 8.18
N THR A 102 7.09 -6.49 9.36
CA THR A 102 5.80 -7.17 9.54
C THR A 102 4.68 -6.13 9.51
N CYS A 103 3.56 -6.45 8.89
CA CYS A 103 2.37 -5.61 8.86
C CYS A 103 1.18 -6.36 9.43
N ARG A 104 0.52 -5.79 10.45
CA ARG A 104 -0.61 -6.40 11.15
C ARG A 104 -1.75 -5.41 11.26
N ALA A 105 -2.98 -5.87 11.05
CA ALA A 105 -4.16 -5.04 11.25
C ALA A 105 -4.37 -4.76 12.74
N THR A 106 -4.63 -3.49 13.09
CA THR A 106 -4.94 -3.09 14.48
C THR A 106 -6.44 -3.04 14.74
N GLU A 107 -7.25 -3.11 13.68
CA GLU A 107 -8.69 -3.19 13.66
C GLU A 107 -9.14 -3.84 12.34
N ASP A 108 -10.41 -4.23 12.23
CA ASP A 108 -10.97 -4.75 10.97
C ASP A 108 -10.75 -3.73 9.83
N SER A 109 -10.06 -4.18 8.78
CA SER A 109 -9.51 -3.30 7.75
C SER A 109 -9.92 -3.75 6.34
N ILE A 110 -10.11 -2.78 5.46
CA ILE A 110 -10.31 -3.00 4.02
C ILE A 110 -9.09 -2.44 3.29
N LEU A 111 -8.45 -3.30 2.50
CA LEU A 111 -7.25 -2.98 1.75
C LEU A 111 -7.52 -3.10 0.25
N LEU A 112 -7.06 -2.10 -0.51
CA LEU A 112 -6.85 -2.24 -1.94
C LEU A 112 -5.50 -2.91 -2.17
N THR A 113 -5.48 -4.02 -2.92
CA THR A 113 -4.25 -4.79 -3.19
C THR A 113 -3.81 -4.59 -4.64
N LEU A 114 -2.50 -4.46 -4.85
CA LEU A 114 -1.89 -4.42 -6.19
C LEU A 114 -0.73 -5.41 -6.21
N SER A 115 -0.84 -6.46 -7.03
CA SER A 115 0.25 -7.43 -7.20
C SER A 115 1.37 -6.85 -8.06
N LYS A 116 2.57 -7.41 -7.94
CA LYS A 116 3.70 -7.06 -8.80
C LYS A 116 3.36 -7.30 -10.28
N GLU A 117 2.78 -8.45 -10.58
CA GLU A 117 2.38 -8.82 -11.94
C GLU A 117 1.32 -7.86 -12.51
N ALA A 118 0.37 -7.42 -11.67
CA ALA A 118 -0.63 -6.45 -12.07
C ALA A 118 -0.03 -5.05 -12.30
N LEU A 119 0.94 -4.64 -11.47
CA LEU A 119 1.68 -3.39 -11.67
C LEU A 119 2.49 -3.44 -12.98
N ASP A 120 3.23 -4.51 -13.22
CA ASP A 120 4.02 -4.72 -14.44
C ASP A 120 3.11 -4.66 -15.68
N LYS A 121 1.99 -5.38 -15.64
CA LYS A 121 0.97 -5.35 -16.71
C LYS A 121 0.39 -3.94 -16.92
N MET A 122 0.12 -3.19 -15.85
CA MET A 122 -0.37 -1.81 -15.96
C MET A 122 0.67 -0.89 -16.60
N LEU A 123 1.96 -1.08 -16.32
CA LEU A 123 3.06 -0.32 -16.92
C LEU A 123 3.20 -0.61 -18.42
N GLU A 124 2.92 -1.83 -18.85
CA GLU A 124 2.94 -2.24 -20.26
C GLU A 124 1.70 -1.76 -21.04
N GLU A 125 0.50 -2.02 -20.52
CA GLU A 125 -0.76 -1.75 -21.23
C GLU A 125 -1.20 -0.28 -21.12
N HIS A 126 -0.94 0.36 -19.98
CA HIS A 126 -1.38 1.70 -19.65
C HIS A 126 -0.25 2.54 -19.03
N PRO A 127 0.86 2.78 -19.76
CA PRO A 127 2.08 3.39 -19.21
C PRO A 127 1.87 4.76 -18.56
N ARG A 128 0.90 5.56 -19.05
CA ARG A 128 0.55 6.85 -18.43
C ARG A 128 -0.06 6.67 -17.03
N ILE A 129 -0.92 5.66 -16.86
CA ILE A 129 -1.55 5.35 -15.57
C ILE A 129 -0.50 4.76 -14.63
N GLY A 130 0.26 3.77 -15.12
CA GLY A 130 1.36 3.16 -14.35
C GLY A 130 2.36 4.21 -13.85
N ALA A 131 2.80 5.14 -14.70
CA ALA A 131 3.70 6.23 -14.29
C ALA A 131 3.10 7.12 -13.20
N ARG A 132 1.78 7.38 -13.22
CA ARG A 132 1.10 8.16 -12.19
C ARG A 132 0.97 7.41 -10.87
N VAL A 133 0.69 6.10 -10.92
CA VAL A 133 0.68 5.23 -9.73
C VAL A 133 2.07 5.17 -9.09
N ILE A 134 3.12 4.91 -9.89
CA ILE A 134 4.50 4.93 -9.41
C ILE A 134 4.86 6.29 -8.80
N ARG A 135 4.49 7.40 -9.44
CA ARG A 135 4.72 8.74 -8.90
C ARG A 135 4.01 8.95 -7.56
N ALA A 136 2.77 8.49 -7.42
CA ALA A 136 2.04 8.58 -6.17
C ALA A 136 2.73 7.82 -5.03
N ILE A 137 3.16 6.58 -5.30
CA ILE A 137 3.92 5.75 -4.36
C ILE A 137 5.24 6.42 -3.99
N ALA A 138 6.00 6.91 -4.97
CA ALA A 138 7.27 7.60 -4.76
C ALA A 138 7.11 8.86 -3.89
N VAL A 139 6.04 9.65 -4.10
CA VAL A 139 5.72 10.81 -3.25
C VAL A 139 5.40 10.37 -1.82
N SER A 140 4.63 9.29 -1.64
CA SER A 140 4.33 8.72 -0.32
C SER A 140 5.59 8.26 0.43
N LEU A 141 6.47 7.50 -0.24
CA LEU A 141 7.78 7.10 0.27
C LEU A 141 8.64 8.31 0.64
N SER A 142 8.71 9.31 -0.24
CA SER A 142 9.48 10.54 -0.02
C SER A 142 8.99 11.31 1.21
N ARG A 143 7.68 11.38 1.45
CA ARG A 143 7.11 11.97 2.68
C ARG A 143 7.49 11.18 3.92
N ARG A 144 7.36 9.84 3.88
CA ARG A 144 7.73 8.97 5.01
C ARG A 144 9.22 9.05 5.34
N LEU A 145 10.08 9.06 4.33
CA LEU A 145 11.53 9.21 4.54
C LEU A 145 11.86 10.54 5.21
N ARG A 146 11.25 11.66 4.80
CA ARG A 146 11.44 12.95 5.48
C ARG A 146 11.04 12.91 6.95
N MET A 147 9.91 12.27 7.27
CA MET A 147 9.46 12.12 8.66
C MET A 147 10.42 11.25 9.48
N ALA A 148 10.81 10.10 8.95
CA ALA A 148 11.72 9.17 9.62
C ALA A 148 13.11 9.78 9.87
N VAL A 149 13.65 10.51 8.88
CA VAL A 149 14.93 11.23 9.03
C VAL A 149 14.82 12.33 10.09
N GLY A 150 13.70 13.08 10.13
CA GLY A 150 13.47 14.09 11.17
C GLY A 150 13.47 13.47 12.57
N GLN A 151 12.73 12.39 12.76
CA GLN A 151 12.69 11.66 14.03
C GLN A 151 14.06 11.14 14.45
N LEU A 152 14.88 10.66 13.51
CA LEU A 152 16.22 10.18 13.82
C LEU A 152 17.12 11.30 14.39
N VAL A 153 17.01 12.52 13.86
CA VAL A 153 17.74 13.68 14.39
C VAL A 153 17.34 13.98 15.84
N ASP A 154 16.04 13.91 16.14
CA ASP A 154 15.51 14.15 17.50
C ASP A 154 15.98 13.12 18.54
N HIS A 155 16.50 11.96 18.12
CA HIS A 155 17.03 10.92 19.02
C HIS A 155 18.57 10.92 19.13
N ILE A 156 19.27 11.64 18.24
CA ILE A 156 20.75 11.69 18.21
C ILE A 156 21.29 12.94 18.90
N VAL A 157 20.48 14.00 19.02
CA VAL A 157 20.82 15.27 19.70
C VAL A 157 20.19 15.31 21.08
#